data_AF-A0A957LL96-F1
#
_entry.id   AF-A0A957LL96-F1
#
_cell.length_a   1.000
_cell.length_b   1.000
_cell.length_c   1.000
_cell.angle_alpha   90.00
_cell.angle_beta   90.00
_cell.angle_gamma   90.00
#
_symmetry.space_group_name_H-M   'P 1'
#
loop_
_entity.id
_entity.type
_entity.pdbx_description
1 polymer ?
#
loop_
_entity_poly.entity_id
_entity_poly.type
_entity_poly.pdbx_seq_one_letter_code
_entity_poly.pdbx_strand_id
1 'polypeptide(L)'
;MKTVVLFSAVLLLAACQLELPPAPMGNRASLDTPFTLEAGQSIAIADEPATIRLERWSDDKRCPIDVACAESGPVKLQITLARQGHTTTYPVFQAHTDRDGAVLADAPGTDATTQIGPYRITLTAVTPYPAGTEPIPWDEYSGTFVVSKDPAARTDTDAGMSISSDAPFFLAAGEQVVLTGRPDAVRVDGVDALPCPAGATCPAGNAVAARFSWLKEGAEPRPLRLTGIPDGDGTVLPATGTLRPYELVDGAGVRLLRVEPLPGAAADPADYRLTLSIEGAPRMRNGSEFAEPGEAFTLGPDYTAVIGQDILRLHFDEVLEDSRCPLDVECVQAGQVQIAVTAASGGQRSTSYVLGGQTDQSGALVEPVAITHELFTVTLLAVEPYPAQSSVPVEGYLATFVVDAPAGLVPTPFPGATATPAPDTAVLPVLCTNDFAVLRMNAGGESEPAILLTEPLPQDAATDYGAAHALCNKTFGPEWVPAG
;
A
#
# COMPACT_ATOMS: atom_id res chain seq x y z
N MET A 1 8.09 31.54 -51.12
CA MET A 1 7.22 31.07 -50.02
C MET A 1 7.88 29.86 -49.38
N LYS A 2 8.69 30.11 -48.35
CA LYS A 2 9.51 29.15 -47.58
C LYS A 2 9.47 29.62 -46.12
N THR A 3 8.41 29.34 -45.33
CA THR A 3 8.45 29.74 -43.90
C THR A 3 7.40 29.18 -42.92
N VAL A 4 6.69 28.05 -43.16
CA VAL A 4 5.58 27.69 -42.23
C VAL A 4 5.56 26.23 -41.71
N VAL A 5 6.52 25.37 -42.04
CA VAL A 5 6.42 23.93 -41.67
C VAL A 5 7.24 23.54 -40.41
N LEU A 6 7.90 24.48 -39.72
CA LEU A 6 8.85 24.13 -38.64
C LEU A 6 8.33 24.32 -37.20
N PHE A 7 7.05 24.64 -36.97
CA PHE A 7 6.56 24.98 -35.62
C PHE A 7 5.68 23.93 -34.92
N SER A 8 5.31 22.82 -35.58
CA SER A 8 4.43 21.80 -34.98
C SER A 8 5.15 20.54 -34.47
N ALA A 9 6.48 20.45 -34.61
CA ALA A 9 7.25 19.29 -34.14
C ALA A 9 7.90 19.47 -32.75
N VAL A 10 7.74 20.63 -32.11
CA VAL A 10 8.40 20.94 -30.82
C VAL A 10 7.49 20.75 -29.60
N LEU A 11 6.17 20.59 -29.78
CA LEU A 11 5.21 20.51 -28.66
C LEU A 11 4.89 19.09 -28.15
N LEU A 12 5.48 18.04 -28.73
CA LEU A 12 5.18 16.63 -28.37
C LEU A 12 6.26 15.96 -27.49
N LEU A 13 7.21 16.71 -26.93
CA LEU A 13 8.30 16.19 -26.09
C LEU A 13 8.15 16.47 -24.58
N ALA A 14 6.98 16.95 -24.12
CA ALA A 14 6.81 17.43 -22.74
C ALA A 14 5.80 16.63 -21.90
N ALA A 15 5.76 15.29 -22.06
CA ALA A 15 4.93 14.42 -21.23
C ALA A 15 5.70 13.23 -20.62
N CYS A 16 7.02 13.32 -20.49
CA CYS A 16 7.70 12.63 -19.40
C CYS A 16 7.43 13.47 -18.15
N GLN A 17 6.41 13.09 -17.37
CA GLN A 17 6.32 13.55 -15.98
C GLN A 17 7.52 12.92 -15.27
N LEU A 18 8.68 13.59 -15.29
CA LEU A 18 9.67 13.31 -14.27
C LEU A 18 8.98 13.65 -12.96
N GLU A 19 8.92 12.71 -12.04
CA GLU A 19 8.66 13.01 -10.64
C GLU A 19 9.71 14.03 -10.19
N LEU A 20 9.33 15.32 -10.26
CA LEU A 20 10.27 16.40 -10.09
C LEU A 20 10.70 16.37 -8.62
N PRO A 21 12.02 16.35 -8.35
CA PRO A 21 12.50 16.42 -6.97
C PRO A 21 11.85 17.64 -6.31
N PRO A 22 11.43 17.52 -5.03
CA PRO A 22 10.72 18.60 -4.35
C PRO A 22 11.53 19.89 -4.49
N ALA A 23 10.95 20.90 -5.13
CA ALA A 23 11.67 22.14 -5.39
C ALA A 23 12.10 22.74 -4.04
N PRO A 24 13.40 22.96 -3.79
CA PRO A 24 13.83 23.52 -2.51
C PRO A 24 13.26 24.94 -2.38
N MET A 25 12.65 25.25 -1.23
CA MET A 25 12.03 26.57 -0.97
C MET A 25 13.07 27.69 -0.70
N GLY A 26 14.22 27.65 -1.36
CA GLY A 26 15.27 28.67 -1.28
C GLY A 26 16.27 28.51 -0.12
N ASN A 27 16.01 27.63 0.84
CA ASN A 27 16.90 27.37 1.97
C ASN A 27 17.85 26.20 1.68
N ARG A 28 19.07 26.29 2.23
CA ARG A 28 20.07 25.21 2.22
C ARG A 28 20.49 24.89 3.65
N ALA A 29 20.61 23.61 3.96
CA ALA A 29 21.18 23.13 5.21
C ALA A 29 22.63 22.69 5.00
N SER A 30 23.54 23.10 5.87
CA SER A 30 24.89 22.55 5.90
C SER A 30 24.89 21.18 6.56
N LEU A 31 25.81 20.30 6.13
CA LEU A 31 26.09 19.06 6.83
C LEU A 31 26.48 19.34 8.30
N ASP A 32 26.21 18.37 9.17
CA ASP A 32 26.53 18.35 10.60
C ASP A 32 25.90 19.49 11.41
N THR A 33 24.98 20.25 10.82
CA THR A 33 24.28 21.37 11.45
C THR A 33 22.80 21.04 11.55
N PRO A 34 22.17 21.25 12.72
CA PRO A 34 20.74 21.03 12.85
C PRO A 34 19.94 22.03 12.00
N PHE A 35 18.89 21.53 11.36
CA PHE A 35 17.89 22.34 10.67
C PHE A 35 16.50 21.82 10.96
N THR A 36 15.52 22.71 10.94
CA THR A 36 14.12 22.38 11.18
C THR A 36 13.32 22.47 9.89
N LEU A 37 12.46 21.49 9.65
CA LEU A 37 11.49 21.47 8.57
C LEU A 37 10.09 21.48 9.18
N GLU A 38 9.26 22.38 8.69
CA GLU A 38 7.80 22.32 8.87
C GLU A 38 7.20 21.26 7.92
N ALA A 39 6.02 20.76 8.28
CA ALA A 39 5.24 19.84 7.48
C ALA A 39 5.10 20.28 6.01
N GLY A 40 5.58 19.46 5.07
CA GLY A 40 5.56 19.75 3.64
C GLY A 40 6.70 20.64 3.13
N GLN A 41 7.53 21.20 4.03
CA GLN A 41 8.68 22.00 3.66
C GLN A 41 9.82 21.13 3.14
N SER A 42 10.52 21.63 2.11
CA SER A 42 11.72 21.02 1.54
C SER A 42 12.96 21.90 1.75
N ILE A 43 14.13 21.25 1.86
CA ILE A 43 15.44 21.90 1.99
C ILE A 43 16.49 21.15 1.17
N ALA A 44 17.33 21.90 0.46
CA ALA A 44 18.50 21.32 -0.21
C ALA A 44 19.66 21.17 0.78
N ILE A 45 20.44 20.11 0.65
CA ILE A 45 21.68 19.95 1.41
C ILE A 45 22.79 20.72 0.67
N ALA A 46 23.47 21.61 1.37
CA ALA A 46 24.49 22.47 0.80
C ALA A 46 25.63 21.63 0.21
N ASP A 47 26.01 21.98 -1.03
CA ASP A 47 27.10 21.32 -1.78
C ASP A 47 26.89 19.82 -2.05
N GLU A 48 25.67 19.34 -1.84
CA GLU A 48 25.28 17.95 -2.07
C GLU A 48 24.11 17.88 -3.05
N PRO A 49 24.07 16.87 -3.94
CA PRO A 49 22.97 16.68 -4.87
C PRO A 49 21.78 15.99 -4.18
N ALA A 50 21.37 16.50 -3.02
CA ALA A 50 20.34 15.92 -2.17
C ALA A 50 19.34 16.97 -1.67
N THR A 51 18.06 16.59 -1.63
CA THR A 51 16.97 17.41 -1.07
C THR A 51 16.15 16.57 -0.11
N ILE A 52 15.82 17.14 1.05
CA ILE A 52 14.96 16.52 2.05
C ILE A 52 13.64 17.29 2.12
N ARG A 53 12.51 16.57 2.23
CA ARG A 53 11.19 17.14 2.50
C ARG A 53 10.54 16.42 3.67
N LEU A 54 9.90 17.14 4.59
CA LEU A 54 9.08 16.51 5.63
C LEU A 54 7.72 16.15 5.03
N GLU A 55 7.40 14.86 4.96
CA GLU A 55 6.19 14.37 4.32
C GLU A 55 4.96 14.58 5.16
N ARG A 56 3.79 14.68 4.51
CA ARG A 56 2.51 14.94 5.19
C ARG A 56 1.95 13.73 5.94
N TRP A 57 2.71 13.20 6.89
CA TRP A 57 2.40 11.98 7.59
C TRP A 57 3.05 11.93 9.00
N SER A 58 2.22 11.71 10.02
CA SER A 58 2.66 11.31 11.36
C SER A 58 1.68 10.36 12.03
N ASP A 59 2.22 9.54 12.91
CA ASP A 59 1.48 8.86 13.96
C ASP A 59 2.05 9.32 15.30
N ASP A 60 1.31 10.12 16.05
CA ASP A 60 1.73 10.63 17.35
C ASP A 60 1.00 9.90 18.48
N LYS A 61 1.75 9.12 19.27
CA LYS A 61 1.27 8.41 20.46
C LYS A 61 1.83 8.98 21.75
N ARG A 62 2.43 10.17 21.71
CA ARG A 62 2.96 10.84 22.91
C ARG A 62 1.82 11.18 23.86
N CYS A 63 2.07 11.03 25.15
CA CYS A 63 1.08 11.39 26.17
C CYS A 63 0.94 12.92 26.25
N PRO A 64 -0.25 13.50 26.07
CA PRO A 64 -0.42 14.95 26.20
C PRO A 64 0.01 15.47 27.58
N ILE A 65 0.60 16.67 27.62
CA ILE A 65 1.20 17.24 28.85
C ILE A 65 0.21 17.43 30.01
N ASP A 66 -1.07 17.59 29.70
CA ASP A 66 -2.19 17.81 30.61
C ASP A 66 -3.03 16.54 30.86
N VAL A 67 -2.62 15.40 30.30
CA VAL A 67 -3.25 14.10 30.49
C VAL A 67 -2.35 13.18 31.31
N ALA A 68 -2.94 12.44 32.25
CA ALA A 68 -2.24 11.40 32.98
C ALA A 68 -2.34 10.07 32.20
N CYS A 69 -1.28 9.70 31.48
CA CYS A 69 -1.20 8.40 30.81
C CYS A 69 -0.44 7.39 31.67
N ALA A 70 -0.77 6.11 31.50
CA ALA A 70 0.02 5.01 32.07
C ALA A 70 1.40 4.90 31.40
N GLU A 71 1.47 5.22 30.10
CA GLU A 71 2.69 5.20 29.28
C GLU A 71 2.59 6.29 28.19
N SER A 72 3.73 6.83 27.75
CA SER A 72 3.82 7.71 26.59
C SER A 72 4.42 6.94 25.42
N GLY A 73 3.67 6.79 24.34
CA GLY A 73 4.16 6.15 23.12
C GLY A 73 5.07 7.06 22.29
N PRO A 74 5.61 6.52 21.18
CA PRO A 74 6.47 7.26 20.28
C PRO A 74 5.68 8.18 19.33
N VAL A 75 6.37 9.14 18.74
CA VAL A 75 5.94 9.86 17.54
C VAL A 75 6.68 9.33 16.32
N LYS A 76 5.99 9.28 15.18
CA LYS A 76 6.55 8.90 13.89
C LYS A 76 6.52 10.05 12.91
N LEU A 77 7.63 10.27 12.20
CA LEU A 77 7.74 11.24 11.10
C LEU A 77 8.33 10.56 9.87
N GLN A 78 7.82 10.90 8.69
CA GLN A 78 8.38 10.47 7.41
C GLN A 78 9.01 11.65 6.68
N ILE A 79 10.15 11.44 6.06
CA ILE A 79 10.73 12.41 5.12
C ILE A 79 10.84 11.78 3.74
N THR A 80 10.89 12.61 2.72
CA THR A 80 11.40 12.25 1.40
C THR A 80 12.85 12.68 1.30
N LEU A 81 13.72 11.81 0.81
CA LEU A 81 15.08 12.12 0.38
C LEU A 81 15.22 11.89 -1.13
N ALA A 82 15.35 12.97 -1.88
CA ALA A 82 15.66 12.93 -3.30
C ALA A 82 17.16 13.14 -3.51
N ARG A 83 17.82 12.22 -4.23
CA ARG A 83 19.25 12.31 -4.61
C ARG A 83 19.38 12.26 -6.12
N GLN A 84 20.25 13.10 -6.69
CA GLN A 84 20.44 13.12 -8.15
C GLN A 84 20.90 11.75 -8.67
N GLY A 85 20.18 11.20 -9.64
CA GLY A 85 20.52 9.90 -10.24
C GLY A 85 20.11 8.68 -9.41
N HIS A 86 19.33 8.88 -8.34
CA HIS A 86 18.76 7.82 -7.53
C HIS A 86 17.25 8.01 -7.41
N THR A 87 16.55 6.91 -7.16
CA THR A 87 15.14 6.96 -6.80
C THR A 87 14.95 7.67 -5.47
N THR A 88 13.84 8.37 -5.36
CA THR A 88 13.38 9.03 -4.15
C THR A 88 13.14 7.99 -3.05
N THR A 89 13.68 8.22 -1.86
CA THR A 89 13.49 7.34 -0.70
C THR A 89 12.66 8.01 0.39
N TYR A 90 12.00 7.20 1.22
CA TYR A 90 11.01 7.68 2.19
C TYR A 90 11.26 7.15 3.62
N PRO A 91 12.38 7.50 4.27
CA PRO A 91 12.66 7.00 5.61
C PRO A 91 11.63 7.47 6.64
N VAL A 92 11.33 6.59 7.59
CA VAL A 92 10.49 6.88 8.75
C VAL A 92 11.33 6.82 10.02
N PHE A 93 11.18 7.85 10.82
CA PHE A 93 11.77 7.95 12.15
C PHE A 93 10.70 7.63 13.20
N GLN A 94 11.07 6.86 14.20
CA GLN A 94 10.26 6.60 15.38
C GLN A 94 11.01 7.13 16.59
N ALA A 95 10.44 8.07 17.34
CA ALA A 95 11.14 8.67 18.47
C ALA A 95 10.24 8.84 19.68
N HIS A 96 10.77 8.55 20.86
CA HIS A 96 10.25 9.11 22.10
C HIS A 96 10.85 10.51 22.28
N THR A 97 10.07 11.45 22.79
CA THR A 97 10.53 12.81 23.07
C THR A 97 10.26 13.21 24.51
N ASP A 98 11.04 14.14 25.04
CA ASP A 98 10.64 14.89 26.22
C ASP A 98 9.55 15.92 25.89
N ARG A 99 9.14 16.71 26.89
CA ARG A 99 8.07 17.71 26.78
C ARG A 99 8.46 18.93 25.94
N ASP A 100 9.75 19.17 25.75
CA ASP A 100 10.25 20.22 24.86
C ASP A 100 10.35 19.71 23.41
N GLY A 101 10.03 18.43 23.19
CA GLY A 101 10.09 17.77 21.89
C GLY A 101 11.46 17.21 21.54
N ALA A 102 12.45 17.29 22.43
CA ALA A 102 13.77 16.74 22.16
C ALA A 102 13.74 15.20 22.17
N VAL A 103 14.40 14.58 21.20
CA VAL A 103 14.43 13.12 21.04
C VAL A 103 15.23 12.46 22.16
N LEU A 104 14.62 11.46 22.80
CA LEU A 104 15.24 10.58 23.79
C LEU A 104 15.87 9.38 23.05
N ALA A 105 17.12 9.55 22.61
CA ALA A 105 17.83 8.56 21.79
C ALA A 105 17.95 7.18 22.45
N ASP A 106 18.09 7.12 23.78
CA ASP A 106 18.26 5.88 24.54
C ASP A 106 16.93 5.23 24.97
N ALA A 107 15.78 5.84 24.62
CA ALA A 107 14.48 5.27 24.98
C ALA A 107 14.21 3.99 24.18
N PRO A 108 13.67 2.93 24.80
CA PRO A 108 13.36 1.68 24.10
C PRO A 108 12.46 1.89 22.89
N GLY A 109 12.84 1.32 21.74
CA GLY A 109 12.08 1.46 20.50
C GLY A 109 12.24 2.81 19.80
N THR A 110 13.14 3.69 20.25
CA THR A 110 13.55 4.86 19.46
C THR A 110 14.43 4.42 18.28
N ASP A 111 14.00 4.75 17.07
CA ASP A 111 14.72 4.64 15.80
C ASP A 111 14.76 6.03 15.14
N ALA A 112 15.63 6.88 15.68
CA ALA A 112 15.74 8.29 15.28
C ALA A 112 16.90 8.55 14.29
N THR A 113 17.61 7.52 13.84
CA THR A 113 18.74 7.68 12.92
C THR A 113 18.66 6.66 11.80
N THR A 114 18.78 7.12 10.56
CA THR A 114 18.80 6.26 9.37
C THR A 114 20.04 6.56 8.52
N GLN A 115 20.56 5.56 7.82
CA GLN A 115 21.65 5.69 6.85
C GLN A 115 21.11 5.40 5.45
N ILE A 116 21.31 6.33 4.50
CA ILE A 116 20.87 6.19 3.12
C ILE A 116 22.00 6.61 2.18
N GLY A 117 22.64 5.62 1.54
CA GLY A 117 23.91 5.80 0.85
C GLY A 117 24.95 6.46 1.77
N PRO A 118 25.52 7.62 1.40
CA PRO A 118 26.51 8.30 2.23
C PRO A 118 25.91 9.14 3.35
N TYR A 119 24.60 9.35 3.38
CA TYR A 119 23.97 10.26 4.34
C TYR A 119 23.49 9.52 5.58
N ARG A 120 23.94 9.97 6.75
CA ARG A 120 23.33 9.65 8.03
C ARG A 120 22.38 10.79 8.40
N ILE A 121 21.11 10.49 8.57
CA ILE A 121 20.09 11.47 8.92
C ILE A 121 19.60 11.13 10.34
N THR A 122 19.70 12.09 11.25
CA THR A 122 19.28 11.94 12.64
C THR A 122 18.18 12.94 12.96
N LEU A 123 17.02 12.44 13.40
CA LEU A 123 15.96 13.24 14.01
C LEU A 123 16.36 13.58 15.44
N THR A 124 16.36 14.87 15.78
CA THR A 124 16.82 15.39 17.08
C THR A 124 15.70 16.04 17.89
N ALA A 125 14.63 16.52 17.24
CA ALA A 125 13.44 17.02 17.93
C ALA A 125 12.18 16.93 17.06
N VAL A 126 11.01 16.81 17.71
CA VAL A 126 9.67 16.86 17.12
C VAL A 126 8.79 17.80 17.91
N THR A 127 8.34 18.90 17.30
CA THR A 127 7.48 19.90 17.94
C THR A 127 6.23 20.16 17.08
N PRO A 128 5.10 20.57 17.67
CA PRO A 128 4.87 20.74 19.10
C PRO A 128 4.75 19.39 19.85
N TYR A 129 4.86 19.43 21.17
CA TYR A 129 4.48 18.31 22.03
C TYR A 129 2.97 18.39 22.31
N PRO A 130 2.22 17.27 22.32
CA PRO A 130 0.76 17.32 22.48
C PRO A 130 0.32 17.97 23.79
N ALA A 131 -0.70 18.82 23.67
CA ALA A 131 -1.44 19.40 24.78
C ALA A 131 -2.94 19.20 24.50
N GLY A 132 -3.66 18.62 25.45
CA GLY A 132 -5.05 18.21 25.31
C GLY A 132 -5.21 16.86 24.62
N THR A 133 -6.46 16.43 24.54
CA THR A 133 -6.85 15.20 23.83
C THR A 133 -7.12 15.41 22.34
N GLU A 134 -7.09 16.66 21.88
CA GLU A 134 -7.30 16.99 20.48
C GLU A 134 -6.03 16.66 19.66
N PRO A 135 -6.16 15.98 18.51
CA PRO A 135 -5.04 15.76 17.62
C PRO A 135 -4.44 17.09 17.15
N ILE A 136 -3.11 17.22 17.20
CA ILE A 136 -2.40 18.36 16.62
C ILE A 136 -2.61 18.32 15.08
N PRO A 137 -3.02 19.43 14.44
CA PRO A 137 -3.09 19.52 12.98
C PRO A 137 -1.73 19.21 12.34
N TRP A 138 -1.74 18.42 11.27
CA TRP A 138 -0.51 17.94 10.68
C TRP A 138 0.43 19.07 10.22
N ASP A 139 -0.12 20.16 9.69
CA ASP A 139 0.62 21.33 9.21
C ASP A 139 1.30 22.14 10.33
N GLU A 140 1.03 21.84 11.59
CA GLU A 140 1.71 22.43 12.75
C GLU A 140 2.98 21.66 13.17
N TYR A 141 3.18 20.44 12.67
CA TYR A 141 4.37 19.66 13.04
C TYR A 141 5.64 20.19 12.38
N SER A 142 6.72 20.13 13.15
CA SER A 142 8.08 20.33 12.68
C SER A 142 9.03 19.27 13.21
N GLY A 143 9.96 18.87 12.36
CA GLY A 143 11.06 17.96 12.70
C GLY A 143 12.40 18.69 12.61
N THR A 144 13.26 18.51 13.61
CA THR A 144 14.64 19.01 13.57
C THR A 144 15.60 17.88 13.27
N PHE A 145 16.38 18.01 12.21
CA PHE A 145 17.26 16.98 11.69
C PHE A 145 18.71 17.44 11.66
N VAL A 146 19.63 16.48 11.77
CA VAL A 146 21.05 16.65 11.46
C VAL A 146 21.38 15.67 10.34
N VAL A 147 22.05 16.13 9.29
CA VAL A 147 22.54 15.28 8.20
C VAL A 147 24.06 15.29 8.22
N SER A 148 24.66 14.12 8.45
CA SER A 148 26.11 13.93 8.34
C SER A 148 26.44 13.02 7.15
N LYS A 149 27.70 13.02 6.72
CA LYS A 149 28.17 12.20 5.59
C LYS A 149 29.21 11.18 6.04
N ASP A 150 29.00 9.92 5.70
CA ASP A 150 29.98 8.84 5.83
C ASP A 150 30.71 8.65 4.48
N PRO A 151 31.99 9.02 4.37
CA PRO A 151 32.74 8.89 3.12
C PRO A 151 33.10 7.43 2.79
N ALA A 152 32.98 6.50 3.73
CA ALA A 152 33.23 5.08 3.51
C ALA A 152 31.99 4.32 3.04
N ALA A 153 30.80 4.92 3.18
CA ALA A 153 29.55 4.31 2.75
C ALA A 153 29.42 4.31 1.22
N ARG A 154 28.82 3.24 0.69
CA ARG A 154 28.53 3.13 -0.74
C ARG A 154 27.50 4.18 -1.15
N THR A 155 27.76 4.84 -2.28
CA THR A 155 26.88 5.91 -2.78
C THR A 155 25.69 5.39 -3.59
N ASP A 156 25.72 4.12 -4.00
CA ASP A 156 24.79 3.55 -4.98
C ASP A 156 23.69 2.67 -4.39
N THR A 157 23.57 2.57 -3.06
CA THR A 157 22.61 1.65 -2.41
C THR A 157 21.91 2.27 -1.19
N ASP A 158 20.80 1.65 -0.78
CA ASP A 158 20.01 2.02 0.42
C ASP A 158 20.26 1.05 1.58
N ALA A 159 21.39 0.33 1.55
CA ALA A 159 21.74 -0.63 2.59
C ALA A 159 21.82 0.02 3.98
N GLY A 160 21.27 -0.65 4.98
CA GLY A 160 21.25 -0.16 6.37
C GLY A 160 20.16 0.87 6.67
N MET A 161 19.24 1.11 5.74
CA MET A 161 18.07 1.96 5.95
C MET A 161 17.01 1.27 6.82
N SER A 162 16.38 2.04 7.72
CA SER A 162 15.08 1.72 8.30
C SER A 162 13.98 2.23 7.36
N ILE A 163 13.16 1.32 6.83
CA ILE A 163 12.10 1.63 5.86
C ILE A 163 10.71 1.44 6.49
N SER A 164 9.76 2.32 6.15
CA SER A 164 8.35 2.01 6.38
C SER A 164 7.86 1.00 5.37
N SER A 165 6.74 0.37 5.70
CA SER A 165 5.95 -0.30 4.67
C SER A 165 5.58 0.68 3.55
N ASP A 166 5.36 0.14 2.35
CA ASP A 166 4.65 0.75 1.22
C ASP A 166 5.48 1.67 0.29
N ALA A 167 6.75 1.94 0.61
CA ALA A 167 7.66 2.69 -0.26
C ALA A 167 8.72 1.79 -0.94
N PRO A 168 9.01 1.96 -2.25
CA PRO A 168 10.08 1.23 -2.92
C PRO A 168 11.48 1.58 -2.38
N PHE A 169 12.39 0.60 -2.33
CA PHE A 169 13.78 0.76 -1.92
C PHE A 169 14.73 -0.16 -2.70
N PHE A 170 16.04 0.13 -2.64
CA PHE A 170 17.06 -0.51 -3.49
C PHE A 170 18.06 -1.32 -2.66
N LEU A 171 18.24 -2.58 -3.06
CA LEU A 171 19.26 -3.46 -2.49
C LEU A 171 20.11 -4.11 -3.58
N ALA A 172 21.43 -4.13 -3.38
CA ALA A 172 22.32 -5.02 -4.09
C ALA A 172 22.39 -6.40 -3.41
N ALA A 173 22.90 -7.41 -4.12
CA ALA A 173 23.16 -8.70 -3.50
C ALA A 173 24.16 -8.58 -2.34
N GLY A 174 23.84 -9.21 -1.21
CA GLY A 174 24.56 -9.12 0.05
C GLY A 174 24.08 -8.00 0.98
N GLU A 175 23.22 -7.08 0.50
CA GLU A 175 22.75 -5.94 1.29
C GLU A 175 21.40 -6.22 1.97
N GLN A 176 21.11 -5.46 3.02
CA GLN A 176 19.88 -5.59 3.79
C GLN A 176 19.31 -4.24 4.22
N VAL A 177 18.00 -4.22 4.46
CA VAL A 177 17.26 -3.13 5.11
C VAL A 177 16.59 -3.64 6.39
N VAL A 178 16.36 -2.75 7.35
CA VAL A 178 15.58 -3.04 8.57
C VAL A 178 14.19 -2.44 8.41
N LEU A 179 13.18 -3.13 8.92
CA LEU A 179 11.80 -2.66 8.87
C LEU A 179 11.50 -1.76 10.07
N THR A 180 11.10 -0.51 9.83
CA THR A 180 10.79 0.42 10.92
C THR A 180 9.69 -0.13 11.83
N GLY A 181 9.94 -0.13 13.14
CA GLY A 181 9.00 -0.64 14.14
C GLY A 181 8.95 -2.18 14.26
N ARG A 182 9.85 -2.91 13.60
CA ARG A 182 10.06 -4.35 13.79
C ARG A 182 11.58 -4.64 13.84
N PRO A 183 12.06 -5.60 14.64
CA PRO A 183 13.46 -6.02 14.59
C PRO A 183 13.75 -6.94 13.38
N ASP A 184 12.90 -6.89 12.36
CA ASP A 184 12.98 -7.75 11.18
C ASP A 184 13.75 -7.02 10.07
N ALA A 185 14.51 -7.78 9.29
CA ALA A 185 15.29 -7.27 8.17
C ALA A 185 15.13 -8.15 6.93
N VAL A 186 15.26 -7.54 5.75
CA VAL A 186 15.28 -8.25 4.47
C VAL A 186 16.66 -8.11 3.86
N ARG A 187 17.31 -9.25 3.57
CA ARG A 187 18.59 -9.30 2.88
C ARG A 187 18.42 -9.91 1.49
N VAL A 188 19.06 -9.32 0.47
CA VAL A 188 19.16 -9.94 -0.86
C VAL A 188 20.33 -10.91 -0.86
N ASP A 189 20.08 -12.19 -1.12
CA ASP A 189 21.13 -13.20 -1.18
C ASP A 189 21.70 -13.40 -2.59
N GLY A 190 20.93 -13.07 -3.63
CA GLY A 190 21.39 -13.12 -5.03
C GLY A 190 20.25 -13.11 -6.04
N VAL A 191 20.64 -13.05 -7.31
CA VAL A 191 19.73 -12.97 -8.46
C VAL A 191 20.15 -13.99 -9.51
N ASP A 192 19.21 -14.84 -9.92
CA ASP A 192 19.41 -15.89 -10.90
C ASP A 192 18.56 -15.59 -12.15
N ALA A 193 19.15 -15.72 -13.34
CA ALA A 193 18.39 -15.68 -14.59
C ALA A 193 17.64 -17.01 -14.79
N LEU A 194 16.35 -16.92 -15.10
CA LEU A 194 15.50 -18.06 -15.40
C LEU A 194 15.16 -18.09 -16.89
N PRO A 195 15.06 -19.28 -17.51
CA PRO A 195 14.50 -19.40 -18.85
C PRO A 195 13.11 -18.77 -18.91
N CYS A 196 12.79 -18.12 -20.03
CA CYS A 196 11.45 -17.59 -20.24
C CYS A 196 10.41 -18.73 -20.18
N PRO A 197 9.35 -18.62 -19.35
CA PRO A 197 8.32 -19.66 -19.26
C PRO A 197 7.65 -19.94 -20.60
N ALA A 198 7.31 -21.20 -20.86
CA ALA A 198 6.60 -21.58 -22.07
C ALA A 198 5.24 -20.86 -22.14
N GLY A 199 4.99 -20.17 -23.25
CA GLY A 199 3.76 -19.40 -23.46
C GLY A 199 3.78 -17.97 -22.90
N ALA A 200 4.85 -17.56 -22.21
CA ALA A 200 5.04 -16.17 -21.80
C ALA A 200 5.87 -15.39 -22.83
N THR A 201 5.73 -14.06 -22.82
CA THR A 201 6.63 -13.15 -23.55
C THR A 201 7.59 -12.53 -22.54
N CYS A 202 8.89 -12.67 -22.76
CA CYS A 202 9.92 -12.05 -21.93
C CYS A 202 10.63 -10.95 -22.73
N PRO A 203 10.23 -9.66 -22.57
CA PRO A 203 10.81 -8.56 -23.35
C PRO A 203 12.33 -8.42 -23.14
N ALA A 204 12.79 -8.68 -21.91
CA ALA A 204 14.21 -8.72 -21.54
C ALA A 204 14.91 -10.06 -21.85
N GLY A 205 14.25 -10.99 -22.56
CA GLY A 205 14.79 -12.30 -22.95
C GLY A 205 14.64 -13.41 -21.90
N ASN A 206 14.86 -13.11 -20.62
CA ASN A 206 14.78 -14.09 -19.53
C ASN A 206 13.84 -13.63 -18.40
N ALA A 207 13.27 -14.60 -17.69
CA ALA A 207 12.67 -14.34 -16.38
C ALA A 207 13.78 -14.23 -15.32
N VAL A 208 13.41 -13.84 -14.10
CA VAL A 208 14.34 -13.70 -12.98
C VAL A 208 13.84 -14.43 -11.75
N ALA A 209 14.78 -14.94 -10.94
CA ALA A 209 14.54 -15.34 -9.57
C ALA A 209 15.47 -14.56 -8.65
N ALA A 210 14.89 -13.73 -7.78
CA ALA A 210 15.63 -13.10 -6.70
C ALA A 210 15.47 -13.94 -5.43
N ARG A 211 16.60 -14.22 -4.76
CA ARG A 211 16.66 -14.97 -3.50
C ARG A 211 16.91 -13.99 -2.36
N PHE A 212 16.15 -14.14 -1.29
CA PHE A 212 16.24 -13.27 -0.12
C PHE A 212 16.25 -14.08 1.17
N SER A 213 16.71 -13.45 2.23
CA SER A 213 16.59 -13.94 3.59
C SER A 213 15.78 -12.94 4.41
N TRP A 214 14.68 -13.41 4.98
CA TRP A 214 13.96 -12.71 6.04
C TRP A 214 14.65 -13.00 7.38
N LEU A 215 15.19 -11.97 8.00
CA LEU A 215 15.95 -12.04 9.23
C LEU A 215 15.06 -11.55 10.36
N LYS A 216 14.77 -12.41 11.33
CA LYS A 216 14.04 -12.07 12.55
C LYS A 216 14.98 -12.19 13.74
N GLU A 217 14.95 -11.22 14.64
CA GLU A 217 15.84 -11.21 15.80
C GLU A 217 15.70 -12.50 16.62
N GLY A 218 16.84 -13.15 16.88
CA GLY A 218 16.90 -14.41 17.63
C GLY A 218 16.38 -15.65 16.88
N ALA A 219 16.04 -15.55 15.59
CA ALA A 219 15.58 -16.66 14.76
C ALA A 219 16.54 -16.96 13.60
N GLU A 220 16.46 -18.18 13.08
CA GLU A 220 17.18 -18.57 11.86
C GLU A 220 16.63 -17.81 10.64
N PRO A 221 17.48 -17.35 9.70
CA PRO A 221 17.05 -16.71 8.47
C PRO A 221 16.05 -17.58 7.68
N ARG A 222 14.89 -17.02 7.34
CA ARG A 222 13.90 -17.68 6.49
C ARG A 222 14.18 -17.34 5.01
N PRO A 223 14.47 -18.32 4.14
CA PRO A 223 14.68 -18.04 2.74
C PRO A 223 13.36 -17.70 2.04
N LEU A 224 13.39 -16.69 1.17
CA LEU A 224 12.29 -16.26 0.29
C LEU A 224 12.76 -16.30 -1.16
N ARG A 225 11.81 -16.46 -2.08
CA ARG A 225 12.14 -16.50 -3.52
C ARG A 225 11.05 -15.83 -4.35
N LEU A 226 11.37 -14.64 -4.84
CA LEU A 226 10.50 -13.91 -5.75
C LEU A 226 10.93 -14.16 -7.19
N THR A 227 9.97 -14.33 -8.09
CA THR A 227 10.21 -14.57 -9.51
C THR A 227 9.35 -13.68 -10.38
N GLY A 228 9.88 -13.20 -11.50
CA GLY A 228 9.18 -12.25 -12.35
C GLY A 228 9.74 -12.17 -13.77
N ILE A 229 9.07 -11.41 -14.63
CA ILE A 229 9.54 -11.10 -15.98
C ILE A 229 9.84 -9.60 -16.04
N PRO A 230 11.11 -9.18 -16.10
CA PRO A 230 11.42 -7.78 -16.34
C PRO A 230 11.11 -7.39 -17.79
N ASP A 231 10.63 -6.16 -17.98
CA ASP A 231 10.55 -5.51 -19.28
C ASP A 231 11.91 -4.95 -19.72
N GLY A 232 11.93 -4.17 -20.82
CA GLY A 232 13.15 -3.59 -21.36
C GLY A 232 13.85 -2.59 -20.44
N ASP A 233 13.12 -2.02 -19.48
CA ASP A 233 13.62 -1.06 -18.49
C ASP A 233 13.94 -1.74 -17.15
N GLY A 234 13.74 -3.07 -17.07
CA GLY A 234 13.98 -3.87 -15.87
C GLY A 234 12.78 -3.93 -14.93
N THR A 235 11.68 -3.26 -15.24
CA THR A 235 10.46 -3.26 -14.41
C THR A 235 9.81 -4.63 -14.47
N VAL A 236 9.52 -5.21 -13.31
CA VAL A 236 8.92 -6.54 -13.22
C VAL A 236 7.44 -6.45 -13.53
N LEU A 237 7.04 -7.14 -14.59
CA LEU A 237 5.66 -7.24 -15.04
C LEU A 237 4.78 -7.96 -14.01
N PRO A 238 3.45 -7.72 -14.02
CA PRO A 238 2.50 -8.44 -13.18
C PRO A 238 2.66 -9.97 -13.29
N ALA A 239 2.23 -10.68 -12.25
CA ALA A 239 2.40 -12.12 -12.16
C ALA A 239 1.80 -12.85 -13.38
N THR A 240 2.60 -13.66 -14.06
CA THR A 240 2.16 -14.51 -15.17
C THR A 240 2.52 -15.97 -14.90
N GLY A 241 1.50 -16.85 -14.93
CA GLY A 241 1.69 -18.30 -14.78
C GLY A 241 2.20 -18.71 -13.39
N THR A 242 3.30 -19.46 -13.36
CA THR A 242 3.93 -19.94 -12.11
C THR A 242 4.88 -18.94 -11.45
N LEU A 243 5.12 -17.79 -12.09
CA LEU A 243 5.96 -16.75 -11.51
C LEU A 243 5.21 -16.05 -10.37
N ARG A 244 5.98 -15.64 -9.37
CA ARG A 244 5.50 -15.08 -8.09
C ARG A 244 6.39 -13.88 -7.75
N PRO A 245 6.07 -12.67 -8.24
CA PRO A 245 6.87 -11.47 -7.96
C PRO A 245 6.58 -10.91 -6.56
N TYR A 246 5.84 -11.66 -5.74
CA TYR A 246 5.35 -11.27 -4.43
C TYR A 246 5.32 -12.50 -3.50
N GLU A 247 5.67 -12.30 -2.23
CA GLU A 247 5.58 -13.32 -1.17
C GLU A 247 5.19 -12.67 0.15
N LEU A 248 4.30 -13.32 0.92
CA LEU A 248 3.92 -12.90 2.25
C LEU A 248 4.78 -13.62 3.30
N VAL A 249 5.43 -12.86 4.17
CA VAL A 249 6.29 -13.37 5.24
C VAL A 249 6.00 -12.62 6.53
N ASP A 250 5.63 -13.34 7.58
CA ASP A 250 5.36 -12.78 8.92
C ASP A 250 4.48 -11.52 8.90
N GLY A 251 3.44 -11.51 8.05
CA GLY A 251 2.53 -10.38 7.89
C GLY A 251 3.17 -9.15 7.21
N ALA A 252 4.16 -9.35 6.33
CA ALA A 252 4.69 -8.35 5.42
C ALA A 252 4.72 -8.94 4.00
N GLY A 253 4.16 -8.20 3.04
CA GLY A 253 4.19 -8.52 1.64
C GLY A 253 5.46 -7.99 0.99
N VAL A 254 6.35 -8.86 0.53
CA VAL A 254 7.57 -8.46 -0.17
C VAL A 254 7.33 -8.57 -1.66
N ARG A 255 7.41 -7.44 -2.37
CA ARG A 255 7.21 -7.36 -3.82
C ARG A 255 8.50 -7.01 -4.53
N LEU A 256 8.79 -7.73 -5.61
CA LEU A 256 9.85 -7.42 -6.56
C LEU A 256 9.30 -6.49 -7.65
N LEU A 257 9.82 -5.26 -7.71
CA LEU A 257 9.36 -4.22 -8.63
C LEU A 257 10.29 -4.03 -9.83
N ARG A 258 11.60 -4.16 -9.64
CA ARG A 258 12.59 -3.93 -10.71
C ARG A 258 13.87 -4.73 -10.51
N VAL A 259 14.53 -5.09 -11.61
CA VAL A 259 15.85 -5.74 -11.63
C VAL A 259 16.77 -5.05 -12.63
N GLU A 260 17.94 -4.60 -12.17
CA GLU A 260 18.96 -3.97 -13.00
C GLU A 260 20.37 -4.49 -12.68
N PRO A 261 21.25 -4.75 -13.66
CA PRO A 261 20.95 -4.77 -15.09
C PRO A 261 20.02 -5.95 -15.44
N LEU A 262 19.54 -6.00 -16.69
CA LEU A 262 18.62 -7.06 -17.11
C LEU A 262 19.21 -8.48 -16.89
N PRO A 263 18.37 -9.49 -16.61
CA PRO A 263 18.84 -10.84 -16.31
C PRO A 263 19.73 -11.42 -17.43
N GLY A 264 20.95 -11.79 -17.07
CA GLY A 264 21.97 -12.31 -17.99
C GLY A 264 22.91 -11.25 -18.58
N ALA A 265 22.68 -9.97 -18.30
CA ALA A 265 23.60 -8.89 -18.67
C ALA A 265 24.71 -8.67 -17.62
N ALA A 266 24.46 -9.01 -16.35
CA ALA A 266 25.45 -8.91 -15.29
C ALA A 266 26.47 -10.05 -15.35
N ALA A 267 27.76 -9.73 -15.20
CA ALA A 267 28.82 -10.74 -15.13
C ALA A 267 28.99 -11.30 -13.71
N ASP A 268 28.75 -10.47 -12.69
CA ASP A 268 28.78 -10.84 -11.27
C ASP A 268 27.37 -10.73 -10.67
N PRO A 269 26.88 -11.73 -9.91
CA PRO A 269 25.64 -11.60 -9.12
C PRO A 269 25.60 -10.37 -8.19
N ALA A 270 26.75 -9.87 -7.74
CA ALA A 270 26.87 -8.65 -6.94
C ALA A 270 26.54 -7.35 -7.72
N ASP A 271 26.53 -7.41 -9.05
CA ASP A 271 26.24 -6.26 -9.90
C ASP A 271 24.73 -6.02 -10.03
N TYR A 272 23.89 -6.99 -9.67
CA TYR A 272 22.43 -6.78 -9.67
C TYR A 272 22.00 -5.81 -8.56
N ARG A 273 20.95 -5.07 -8.87
CA ARG A 273 20.20 -4.13 -8.05
C ARG A 273 18.74 -4.49 -8.18
N LEU A 274 18.07 -4.61 -7.04
CA LEU A 274 16.66 -4.92 -6.96
C LEU A 274 15.92 -3.73 -6.38
N THR A 275 14.85 -3.31 -7.04
CA THR A 275 13.85 -2.45 -6.42
C THR A 275 12.80 -3.34 -5.81
N LEU A 276 12.62 -3.21 -4.50
CA LEU A 276 11.63 -3.94 -3.72
C LEU A 276 10.64 -2.97 -3.13
N SER A 277 9.43 -3.43 -2.88
CA SER A 277 8.54 -2.79 -1.92
C SER A 277 8.23 -3.82 -0.84
N ILE A 278 8.25 -3.37 0.42
CA ILE A 278 7.68 -4.16 1.50
C ILE A 278 6.37 -3.49 1.82
N GLU A 279 5.31 -4.05 1.29
CA GLU A 279 3.97 -3.76 1.76
C GLU A 279 3.91 -4.33 3.18
N GLY A 280 3.54 -3.51 4.16
CA GLY A 280 3.06 -4.10 5.41
C GLY A 280 1.89 -4.98 4.96
N ALA A 281 1.72 -6.21 5.48
CA ALA A 281 0.41 -6.81 5.32
C ALA A 281 -0.54 -5.73 5.84
N PRO A 282 -1.45 -5.20 5.01
CA PRO A 282 -2.05 -3.90 5.22
C PRO A 282 -2.43 -3.80 6.68
N ARG A 283 -1.67 -3.01 7.45
CA ARG A 283 -2.06 -2.65 8.81
C ARG A 283 -3.09 -1.55 8.67
N MET A 284 -4.18 -1.89 7.99
CA MET A 284 -5.42 -1.18 8.13
C MET A 284 -5.89 -1.48 9.55
N ARG A 285 -6.36 -0.44 10.25
CA ARG A 285 -6.76 -0.55 11.66
C ARG A 285 -7.84 -1.61 11.91
N ASN A 286 -8.49 -2.12 10.87
CA ASN A 286 -9.36 -3.29 10.85
C ASN A 286 -8.97 -4.11 9.61
N GLY A 287 -8.60 -5.37 9.81
CA GLY A 287 -7.69 -6.13 8.94
C GLY A 287 -8.27 -6.52 7.58
N SER A 288 -7.35 -6.73 6.64
CA SER A 288 -7.63 -7.42 5.40
C SER A 288 -6.74 -8.64 5.24
N GLU A 289 -7.32 -9.82 5.01
CA GLU A 289 -6.59 -11.05 4.72
C GLU A 289 -6.48 -11.20 3.20
N PHE A 290 -5.27 -11.34 2.67
CA PHE A 290 -5.11 -11.76 1.27
C PHE A 290 -5.43 -13.25 1.20
N ALA A 291 -6.38 -13.62 0.34
CA ALA A 291 -6.79 -15.01 0.17
C ALA A 291 -6.60 -15.47 -1.27
N GLU A 292 -6.15 -16.72 -1.42
CA GLU A 292 -6.06 -17.37 -2.71
C GLU A 292 -7.42 -17.99 -3.08
N PRO A 293 -7.88 -17.88 -4.34
CA PRO A 293 -9.09 -18.57 -4.79
C PRO A 293 -8.99 -20.08 -4.52
N GLY A 294 -10.06 -20.64 -3.96
CA GLY A 294 -10.17 -22.06 -3.59
C GLY A 294 -9.56 -22.43 -2.23
N GLU A 295 -8.85 -21.51 -1.57
CA GLU A 295 -8.38 -21.72 -0.19
C GLU A 295 -9.33 -21.05 0.82
N ALA A 296 -9.50 -21.69 1.97
CA ALA A 296 -10.33 -21.15 3.04
C ALA A 296 -9.57 -20.07 3.83
N PHE A 297 -10.26 -19.00 4.21
CA PHE A 297 -9.72 -17.86 4.96
C PHE A 297 -10.77 -17.33 5.95
N THR A 298 -10.38 -16.51 6.94
CA THR A 298 -11.27 -16.12 8.03
C THR A 298 -11.26 -14.61 8.26
N LEU A 299 -12.46 -14.00 8.32
CA LEU A 299 -12.64 -12.58 8.58
C LEU A 299 -13.37 -12.34 9.89
N GLY A 300 -12.99 -11.28 10.61
CA GLY A 300 -13.83 -10.71 11.68
C GLY A 300 -14.77 -9.63 11.13
N PRO A 301 -15.78 -9.18 11.91
CA PRO A 301 -16.60 -8.03 11.54
C PRO A 301 -15.76 -6.77 11.33
N ASP A 302 -16.10 -6.00 10.30
CA ASP A 302 -15.36 -4.85 9.76
C ASP A 302 -14.03 -5.19 9.05
N TYR A 303 -13.79 -6.46 8.68
CA TYR A 303 -12.57 -6.91 7.99
C TYR A 303 -12.84 -7.18 6.51
N THR A 304 -11.83 -6.98 5.66
CA THR A 304 -11.97 -7.14 4.19
C THR A 304 -10.97 -8.13 3.62
N ALA A 305 -11.37 -9.28 3.08
CA ALA A 305 -10.43 -10.08 2.29
C ALA A 305 -10.20 -9.48 0.91
N VAL A 306 -8.97 -9.58 0.40
CA VAL A 306 -8.61 -9.27 -0.98
C VAL A 306 -8.22 -10.56 -1.68
N ILE A 307 -8.99 -10.94 -2.70
CA ILE A 307 -8.91 -12.25 -3.35
C ILE A 307 -8.37 -12.09 -4.78
N GLY A 308 -7.39 -12.95 -5.13
CA GLY A 308 -6.88 -13.07 -6.49
C GLY A 308 -6.21 -11.80 -7.02
N GLN A 309 -5.32 -11.16 -6.24
CA GLN A 309 -4.60 -9.93 -6.64
C GLN A 309 -5.50 -8.71 -6.87
N ASP A 310 -6.44 -8.46 -5.94
CA ASP A 310 -7.36 -7.31 -5.95
C ASP A 310 -8.48 -7.37 -6.99
N ILE A 311 -8.78 -8.55 -7.52
CA ILE A 311 -9.91 -8.75 -8.44
C ILE A 311 -11.24 -8.76 -7.69
N LEU A 312 -11.27 -9.35 -6.49
CA LEU A 312 -12.44 -9.36 -5.60
C LEU A 312 -12.05 -8.87 -4.21
N ARG A 313 -12.86 -7.99 -3.65
CA ARG A 313 -12.83 -7.58 -2.24
C ARG A 313 -14.08 -8.09 -1.56
N LEU A 314 -13.92 -8.77 -0.42
CA LEU A 314 -15.02 -9.27 0.39
C LEU A 314 -14.92 -8.69 1.80
N HIS A 315 -15.81 -7.77 2.14
CA HIS A 315 -15.92 -7.17 3.47
C HIS A 315 -16.94 -7.95 4.30
N PHE A 316 -16.60 -8.32 5.53
CA PHE A 316 -17.55 -8.81 6.51
C PHE A 316 -18.07 -7.60 7.28
N ASP A 317 -19.31 -7.16 6.98
CA ASP A 317 -19.87 -5.95 7.57
C ASP A 317 -20.18 -6.17 9.06
N GLU A 318 -21.12 -7.06 9.38
CA GLU A 318 -21.59 -7.29 10.74
C GLU A 318 -22.34 -8.62 10.90
N VAL A 319 -22.53 -9.07 12.15
CA VAL A 319 -23.47 -10.15 12.48
C VAL A 319 -24.86 -9.56 12.64
N LEU A 320 -25.78 -9.90 11.74
CA LEU A 320 -27.16 -9.40 11.76
C LEU A 320 -28.01 -10.09 12.82
N GLU A 321 -27.84 -11.41 12.95
CA GLU A 321 -28.59 -12.23 13.89
C GLU A 321 -27.76 -13.44 14.32
N ASP A 322 -27.74 -13.74 15.62
CA ASP A 322 -27.25 -15.01 16.13
C ASP A 322 -28.27 -15.58 17.13
N SER A 323 -29.12 -16.48 16.64
CA SER A 323 -30.14 -17.20 17.41
C SER A 323 -29.74 -18.65 17.68
N ARG A 324 -28.46 -19.01 17.47
CA ARG A 324 -27.96 -20.37 17.75
C ARG A 324 -28.14 -20.69 19.24
N CYS A 325 -28.44 -21.96 19.52
CA CYS A 325 -28.74 -22.39 20.89
C CYS A 325 -27.47 -22.36 21.75
N PRO A 326 -27.41 -21.58 22.85
CA PRO A 326 -26.24 -21.58 23.70
C PRO A 326 -25.91 -22.95 24.29
N LEU A 327 -24.62 -23.26 24.51
CA LEU A 327 -24.18 -24.58 25.00
C LEU A 327 -24.75 -24.96 26.38
N ASP A 328 -25.16 -23.97 27.19
CA ASP A 328 -25.72 -24.14 28.52
C ASP A 328 -27.26 -24.16 28.55
N VAL A 329 -27.92 -24.11 27.39
CA VAL A 329 -29.38 -24.06 27.24
C VAL A 329 -29.90 -25.24 26.42
N GLU A 330 -31.03 -25.80 26.82
CA GLU A 330 -31.76 -26.79 26.03
C GLU A 330 -32.82 -26.09 25.17
N CYS A 331 -32.53 -25.91 23.87
CA CYS A 331 -33.49 -25.30 22.94
C CYS A 331 -34.38 -26.36 22.28
N VAL A 332 -35.66 -26.02 22.12
CA VAL A 332 -36.63 -26.86 21.38
C VAL A 332 -36.31 -26.91 19.89
N GLN A 333 -35.70 -25.85 19.34
CA GLN A 333 -35.26 -25.75 17.96
C GLN A 333 -33.89 -25.04 17.92
N ALA A 334 -32.96 -25.55 17.11
CA ALA A 334 -31.70 -24.87 16.85
C ALA A 334 -31.95 -23.66 15.94
N GLY A 335 -31.64 -22.45 16.44
CA GLY A 335 -31.65 -21.24 15.62
C GLY A 335 -30.44 -21.19 14.68
N GLN A 336 -30.17 -20.00 14.16
CA GLN A 336 -29.21 -19.80 13.07
C GLN A 336 -28.37 -18.55 13.30
N VAL A 337 -27.29 -18.42 12.54
CA VAL A 337 -26.50 -17.20 12.47
C VAL A 337 -26.62 -16.59 11.08
N GLN A 338 -26.75 -15.27 11.00
CA GLN A 338 -26.77 -14.48 9.78
C GLN A 338 -25.75 -13.36 9.88
N ILE A 339 -24.96 -13.20 8.82
CA ILE A 339 -23.96 -12.16 8.67
C ILE A 339 -24.24 -11.35 7.39
N ALA A 340 -23.91 -10.07 7.44
CA ALA A 340 -23.84 -9.20 6.27
C ALA A 340 -22.41 -9.20 5.71
N VAL A 341 -22.28 -9.36 4.40
CA VAL A 341 -21.01 -9.21 3.70
C VAL A 341 -21.18 -8.31 2.49
N THR A 342 -20.19 -7.48 2.19
CA THR A 342 -20.16 -6.64 0.99
C THR A 342 -19.06 -7.12 0.06
N ALA A 343 -19.43 -7.50 -1.17
CA ALA A 343 -18.49 -7.90 -2.20
C ALA A 343 -18.35 -6.82 -3.28
N ALA A 344 -17.14 -6.58 -3.74
CA ALA A 344 -16.82 -5.67 -4.83
C ALA A 344 -15.76 -6.26 -5.77
N SER A 345 -15.95 -6.12 -7.08
CA SER A 345 -15.00 -6.60 -8.10
C SER A 345 -14.86 -5.60 -9.25
N GLY A 346 -13.69 -5.60 -9.90
CA GLY A 346 -13.21 -4.56 -10.84
C GLY A 346 -14.26 -3.88 -11.73
N GLY A 347 -14.66 -2.67 -11.34
CA GLY A 347 -15.55 -1.79 -12.11
C GLY A 347 -17.04 -1.95 -11.85
N GLN A 348 -17.47 -2.79 -10.90
CA GLN A 348 -18.87 -2.94 -10.50
C GLN A 348 -19.17 -2.28 -9.15
N ARG A 349 -20.46 -2.02 -8.91
CA ARG A 349 -20.97 -1.47 -7.66
C ARG A 349 -20.84 -2.51 -6.54
N SER A 350 -20.31 -2.09 -5.39
CA SER A 350 -20.33 -2.91 -4.18
C SER A 350 -21.74 -3.41 -3.90
N THR A 351 -21.86 -4.72 -3.68
CA THR A 351 -23.14 -5.38 -3.42
C THR A 351 -23.09 -6.07 -2.07
N SER A 352 -24.07 -5.76 -1.21
CA SER A 352 -24.22 -6.40 0.09
C SER A 352 -25.08 -7.65 -0.02
N TYR A 353 -24.69 -8.69 0.69
CA TYR A 353 -25.31 -10.00 0.74
C TYR A 353 -25.52 -10.42 2.19
N VAL A 354 -26.52 -11.27 2.42
CA VAL A 354 -26.73 -11.93 3.71
C VAL A 354 -26.40 -13.41 3.53
N LEU A 355 -25.46 -13.89 4.33
CA LEU A 355 -25.03 -15.29 4.39
C LEU A 355 -25.33 -15.81 5.78
N GLY A 356 -25.77 -17.05 5.91
CA GLY A 356 -26.11 -17.58 7.22
C GLY A 356 -26.81 -18.92 7.18
N GLY A 357 -26.82 -19.61 8.31
CA GLY A 357 -27.42 -20.93 8.44
C GLY A 357 -27.28 -21.52 9.84
N GLN A 358 -27.70 -22.79 9.96
CA GLN A 358 -27.48 -23.57 11.17
C GLN A 358 -26.02 -24.01 11.24
N THR A 359 -25.42 -23.96 12.43
CA THR A 359 -24.06 -24.44 12.67
C THR A 359 -24.05 -25.59 13.67
N ASP A 360 -23.02 -26.43 13.62
CA ASP A 360 -22.69 -27.32 14.74
C ASP A 360 -22.03 -26.54 15.89
N GLN A 361 -21.67 -27.26 16.96
CA GLN A 361 -21.06 -26.66 18.17
C GLN A 361 -19.62 -26.15 17.96
N SER A 362 -18.98 -26.48 16.82
CA SER A 362 -17.71 -25.89 16.41
C SER A 362 -17.87 -24.59 15.62
N GLY A 363 -19.10 -24.21 15.28
CA GLY A 363 -19.38 -23.03 14.46
C GLY A 363 -19.38 -23.32 12.95
N ALA A 364 -19.07 -24.54 12.51
CA ALA A 364 -19.18 -24.93 11.11
C ALA A 364 -20.64 -24.99 10.65
N LEU A 365 -20.96 -24.42 9.48
CA LEU A 365 -22.30 -24.51 8.91
C LEU A 365 -22.63 -25.97 8.56
N VAL A 366 -23.82 -26.43 8.95
CA VAL A 366 -24.32 -27.77 8.63
C VAL A 366 -24.48 -27.93 7.11
N GLU A 367 -24.95 -26.88 6.45
CA GLU A 367 -24.97 -26.75 5.00
C GLU A 367 -24.30 -25.42 4.62
N PRO A 368 -23.11 -25.44 3.98
CA PRO A 368 -22.45 -24.23 3.53
C PRO A 368 -23.34 -23.42 2.58
N VAL A 369 -23.33 -22.10 2.75
CA VAL A 369 -24.15 -21.18 1.93
C VAL A 369 -23.25 -20.40 1.01
N ALA A 370 -23.62 -20.33 -0.27
CA ALA A 370 -22.85 -19.66 -1.30
C ALA A 370 -23.66 -18.55 -1.99
N ILE A 371 -22.98 -17.47 -2.33
CA ILE A 371 -23.45 -16.42 -3.23
C ILE A 371 -22.56 -16.38 -4.46
N THR A 372 -23.10 -15.87 -5.56
CA THR A 372 -22.32 -15.53 -6.74
C THR A 372 -22.22 -14.01 -6.85
N HIS A 373 -20.99 -13.49 -6.87
CA HIS A 373 -20.69 -12.09 -7.20
C HIS A 373 -19.86 -12.08 -8.47
N GLU A 374 -20.49 -11.70 -9.57
CA GLU A 374 -19.94 -11.81 -10.93
C GLU A 374 -19.49 -13.25 -11.25
N LEU A 375 -18.19 -13.44 -11.38
CA LEU A 375 -17.55 -14.69 -11.73
C LEU A 375 -17.14 -15.50 -10.49
N PHE A 376 -17.19 -14.90 -9.30
CA PHE A 376 -16.75 -15.52 -8.06
C PHE A 376 -17.92 -16.17 -7.33
N THR A 377 -17.69 -17.36 -6.80
CA THR A 377 -18.59 -18.00 -5.84
C THR A 377 -17.99 -17.87 -4.45
N VAL A 378 -18.63 -17.07 -3.60
CA VAL A 378 -18.23 -16.90 -2.19
C VAL A 378 -19.06 -17.84 -1.35
N THR A 379 -18.40 -18.77 -0.64
CA THR A 379 -19.06 -19.75 0.22
C THR A 379 -18.69 -19.50 1.68
N LEU A 380 -19.69 -19.37 2.55
CA LEU A 380 -19.53 -19.31 4.00
C LEU A 380 -19.48 -20.74 4.57
N LEU A 381 -18.38 -21.07 5.25
CA LEU A 381 -18.09 -22.39 5.81
C LEU A 381 -18.35 -22.47 7.31
N ALA A 382 -17.99 -21.43 8.07
CA ALA A 382 -18.14 -21.40 9.52
C ALA A 382 -18.37 -19.99 10.05
N VAL A 383 -19.03 -19.88 11.20
CA VAL A 383 -19.09 -18.65 12.01
C VAL A 383 -18.81 -19.02 13.46
N GLU A 384 -17.68 -18.56 13.98
CA GLU A 384 -17.18 -18.77 15.33
C GLU A 384 -17.25 -17.47 16.15
N PRO A 385 -17.28 -17.53 17.48
CA PRO A 385 -17.49 -18.74 18.28
C PRO A 385 -18.95 -19.20 18.21
N TYR A 386 -19.19 -20.46 18.56
CA TYR A 386 -20.54 -20.91 18.92
C TYR A 386 -20.92 -20.29 20.29
N PRO A 387 -22.15 -19.78 20.47
CA PRO A 387 -22.52 -19.08 21.69
C PRO A 387 -22.39 -20.00 22.92
N ALA A 388 -21.50 -19.63 23.84
CA ALA A 388 -21.39 -20.31 25.13
C ALA A 388 -22.47 -19.86 26.12
N GLN A 389 -23.03 -18.66 25.91
CA GLN A 389 -24.07 -18.02 26.71
C GLN A 389 -24.86 -17.04 25.82
N SER A 390 -25.93 -16.44 26.33
CA SER A 390 -26.92 -15.65 25.56
C SER A 390 -26.41 -14.38 24.86
N SER A 391 -25.13 -14.02 25.02
CA SER A 391 -24.52 -12.88 24.35
C SER A 391 -23.02 -13.12 24.12
N VAL A 392 -22.59 -13.07 22.86
CA VAL A 392 -21.19 -12.99 22.46
C VAL A 392 -20.92 -11.53 22.05
N PRO A 393 -19.82 -10.90 22.52
CA PRO A 393 -19.42 -9.58 22.02
C PRO A 393 -19.24 -9.61 20.51
N VAL A 394 -19.79 -8.62 19.80
CA VAL A 394 -19.79 -8.56 18.32
C VAL A 394 -18.36 -8.64 17.76
N GLU A 395 -17.39 -8.03 18.43
CA GLU A 395 -15.97 -8.03 18.02
C GLU A 395 -15.29 -9.41 18.12
N GLY A 396 -15.93 -10.40 18.76
CA GLY A 396 -15.39 -11.74 18.93
C GLY A 396 -15.72 -12.72 17.80
N TYR A 397 -16.55 -12.31 16.82
CA TYR A 397 -16.97 -13.20 15.74
C TYR A 397 -15.89 -13.36 14.68
N LEU A 398 -15.83 -14.55 14.09
CA LEU A 398 -14.97 -14.93 12.98
C LEU A 398 -15.80 -15.73 11.98
N ALA A 399 -15.78 -15.35 10.71
CA ALA A 399 -16.46 -16.05 9.63
C ALA A 399 -15.43 -16.62 8.67
N THR A 400 -15.48 -17.93 8.42
CA THR A 400 -14.58 -18.63 7.49
C THR A 400 -15.25 -18.75 6.12
N PHE A 401 -14.57 -18.28 5.09
CA PHE A 401 -15.03 -18.29 3.71
C PHE A 401 -14.10 -19.13 2.82
N VAL A 402 -14.63 -19.60 1.69
CA VAL A 402 -13.83 -20.00 0.53
C VAL A 402 -14.40 -19.32 -0.71
N VAL A 403 -13.52 -18.85 -1.60
CA VAL A 403 -13.93 -18.17 -2.83
C VAL A 403 -13.45 -18.95 -4.04
N ASP A 404 -14.37 -19.49 -4.81
CA ASP A 404 -14.06 -20.14 -6.09
C ASP A 404 -14.10 -19.12 -7.23
N ALA A 405 -13.07 -19.12 -8.07
CA ALA A 405 -13.02 -18.36 -9.32
C ALA A 405 -13.23 -19.31 -10.52
N PRO A 406 -13.79 -18.85 -11.66
CA PRO A 406 -13.92 -19.69 -12.83
C PRO A 406 -12.54 -20.02 -13.39
N ALA A 407 -12.39 -21.25 -13.90
CA ALA A 407 -11.21 -21.69 -14.63
C ALA A 407 -11.02 -20.82 -15.89
N GLY A 408 -10.24 -19.74 -15.78
CA GLY A 408 -10.03 -18.79 -16.89
C GLY A 408 -9.71 -17.34 -16.47
N LEU A 409 -9.89 -16.97 -15.20
CA LEU A 409 -9.35 -15.72 -14.63
C LEU A 409 -7.86 -15.79 -14.29
N VAL A 410 -7.20 -16.91 -14.63
CA VAL A 410 -5.77 -16.94 -14.90
C VAL A 410 -5.57 -16.21 -16.24
N PRO A 411 -4.88 -15.06 -16.28
CA PRO A 411 -5.02 -14.10 -17.36
C PRO A 411 -4.67 -14.71 -18.72
N THR A 412 -5.64 -14.71 -19.63
CA THR A 412 -5.40 -14.81 -21.07
C THR A 412 -5.50 -13.41 -21.70
N PRO A 413 -4.72 -13.09 -22.75
CA PRO A 413 -4.61 -11.72 -23.26
C PRO A 413 -5.89 -11.26 -23.95
N PHE A 414 -6.39 -10.06 -23.62
CA PHE A 414 -7.54 -9.45 -24.29
C PHE A 414 -7.20 -8.97 -25.72
N PRO A 415 -8.08 -9.18 -26.72
CA PRO A 415 -7.96 -8.57 -28.05
C PRO A 415 -8.50 -7.13 -28.07
N GLY A 416 -7.83 -6.25 -28.81
CA GLY A 416 -8.02 -4.80 -28.79
C GLY A 416 -9.39 -4.27 -29.26
N ALA A 417 -9.85 -3.22 -28.57
CA ALA A 417 -11.06 -2.47 -28.91
C ALA A 417 -10.76 -1.27 -29.84
N THR A 418 -11.70 -0.97 -30.72
CA THR A 418 -11.67 0.18 -31.66
C THR A 418 -12.71 1.23 -31.26
N ALA A 419 -12.38 2.51 -31.48
CA ALA A 419 -13.14 3.68 -31.00
C ALA A 419 -14.34 4.08 -31.90
N THR A 420 -15.36 4.71 -31.29
CA THR A 420 -16.59 5.25 -31.89
C THR A 420 -16.69 6.78 -31.62
N PRO A 421 -17.36 7.63 -32.45
CA PRO A 421 -17.12 9.08 -32.50
C PRO A 421 -18.01 9.94 -31.56
N ALA A 422 -17.60 11.20 -31.38
CA ALA A 422 -18.04 12.18 -30.36
C ALA A 422 -19.34 12.97 -30.67
N PRO A 423 -20.09 13.44 -29.64
CA PRO A 423 -21.21 14.38 -29.78
C PRO A 423 -20.93 15.85 -29.32
N ASP A 424 -21.95 16.69 -29.55
CA ASP A 424 -21.99 18.16 -29.72
C ASP A 424 -21.86 19.05 -28.45
N THR A 425 -21.55 20.36 -28.60
CA THR A 425 -20.83 21.23 -27.62
C THR A 425 -21.63 22.35 -26.91
N ALA A 426 -22.92 22.19 -26.61
CA ALA A 426 -23.72 23.31 -26.06
C ALA A 426 -24.10 23.25 -24.56
N VAL A 427 -23.70 22.21 -23.81
CA VAL A 427 -23.92 22.08 -22.36
C VAL A 427 -22.74 21.27 -21.82
N LEU A 428 -22.01 21.74 -20.79
CA LEU A 428 -20.91 20.97 -20.21
C LEU A 428 -21.50 19.86 -19.33
N PRO A 429 -21.39 18.58 -19.74
CA PRO A 429 -22.00 17.49 -18.99
C PRO A 429 -21.28 17.28 -17.65
N VAL A 430 -21.99 16.68 -16.68
CA VAL A 430 -21.37 16.28 -15.41
C VAL A 430 -20.54 15.03 -15.68
N LEU A 431 -19.22 15.16 -15.56
CA LEU A 431 -18.28 14.04 -15.55
C LEU A 431 -18.10 13.63 -14.09
N CYS A 432 -18.20 12.33 -13.80
CA CYS A 432 -17.90 11.81 -12.47
C CYS A 432 -16.55 11.09 -12.49
N THR A 433 -15.79 11.19 -11.42
CA THR A 433 -14.53 10.49 -11.20
C THR A 433 -14.53 9.80 -9.85
N ASN A 434 -13.79 8.70 -9.75
CA ASN A 434 -13.68 7.95 -8.51
C ASN A 434 -12.67 8.63 -7.58
N ASP A 435 -13.08 8.96 -6.36
CA ASP A 435 -12.28 9.71 -5.40
C ASP A 435 -11.00 8.95 -4.99
N PHE A 436 -11.01 7.62 -5.03
CA PHE A 436 -9.82 6.80 -4.80
C PHE A 436 -8.84 6.79 -5.98
N ALA A 437 -9.32 6.97 -7.21
CA ALA A 437 -8.44 7.14 -8.37
C ALA A 437 -7.75 8.51 -8.32
N VAL A 438 -8.46 9.55 -7.85
CA VAL A 438 -7.91 10.89 -7.61
C VAL A 438 -6.91 10.89 -6.46
N LEU A 439 -7.22 10.23 -5.34
CA LEU A 439 -6.31 10.06 -4.20
C LEU A 439 -5.04 9.28 -4.59
N ARG A 440 -5.15 8.26 -5.45
CA ARG A 440 -4.00 7.49 -5.98
C ARG A 440 -3.16 8.28 -6.99
N MET A 441 -3.79 9.09 -7.84
CA MET A 441 -3.06 9.97 -8.76
C MET A 441 -2.28 11.05 -8.00
N ASN A 442 -2.88 11.61 -6.94
CA ASN A 442 -2.19 12.54 -6.04
C ASN A 442 -1.06 11.88 -5.23
N ALA A 443 -1.02 10.55 -5.18
CA ALA A 443 0.02 9.74 -4.55
C ALA A 443 1.13 9.25 -5.50
N GLY A 444 1.12 9.66 -6.78
CA GLY A 444 2.31 9.57 -7.67
C GLY A 444 2.53 8.27 -8.45
N GLY A 445 1.54 7.39 -8.61
CA GLY A 445 1.72 6.14 -9.39
C GLY A 445 1.76 6.36 -10.92
N GLU A 446 2.92 6.17 -11.56
CA GLU A 446 3.13 6.43 -13.00
C GLU A 446 2.56 5.35 -13.96
N SER A 447 1.94 4.28 -13.46
CA SER A 447 1.39 3.21 -14.32
C SER A 447 0.06 2.62 -13.82
N GLU A 448 -0.98 3.46 -13.72
CA GLU A 448 -2.35 2.99 -13.49
C GLU A 448 -3.33 3.48 -14.57
N PRO A 449 -4.42 2.75 -14.83
CA PRO A 449 -5.32 3.01 -15.96
C PRO A 449 -5.85 4.45 -15.91
N ALA A 450 -5.95 5.08 -17.09
CA ALA A 450 -6.43 6.45 -17.25
C ALA A 450 -7.68 6.71 -16.39
N ILE A 451 -7.77 7.91 -15.78
CA ILE A 451 -8.95 8.38 -15.04
C ILE A 451 -10.19 7.89 -15.79
N LEU A 452 -10.92 6.95 -15.19
CA LEU A 452 -12.16 6.45 -15.76
C LEU A 452 -13.21 7.53 -15.53
N LEU A 453 -13.26 8.47 -16.47
CA LEU A 453 -14.37 9.39 -16.57
C LEU A 453 -15.58 8.59 -17.03
N THR A 454 -16.69 8.77 -16.33
CA THR A 454 -17.96 8.14 -16.72
C THR A 454 -18.43 8.69 -18.07
N GLU A 455 -19.37 7.99 -18.71
CA GLU A 455 -20.14 8.64 -19.77
C GLU A 455 -20.79 9.93 -19.20
N PRO A 456 -20.82 11.02 -19.99
CA PRO A 456 -21.27 12.30 -19.47
C PRO A 456 -22.74 12.26 -19.06
N LEU A 457 -23.04 12.68 -17.84
CA LEU A 457 -24.42 12.72 -17.35
C LEU A 457 -25.16 13.98 -17.82
N PRO A 458 -26.46 13.89 -18.14
CA PRO A 458 -27.29 15.05 -18.48
C PRO A 458 -27.31 16.09 -17.35
N GLN A 459 -26.98 17.33 -17.68
CA GLN A 459 -26.81 18.41 -16.68
C GLN A 459 -28.15 18.97 -16.16
N ASP A 460 -29.28 18.65 -16.77
CA ASP A 460 -30.61 19.13 -16.34
C ASP A 460 -31.01 18.62 -14.94
N ALA A 461 -30.25 17.65 -14.39
CA ALA A 461 -30.41 17.12 -13.04
C ALA A 461 -29.54 17.79 -11.96
N ALA A 462 -28.57 18.66 -12.30
CA ALA A 462 -27.66 19.25 -11.32
C ALA A 462 -27.26 20.71 -11.67
N THR A 463 -27.64 21.66 -10.83
CA THR A 463 -27.37 23.10 -11.03
C THR A 463 -26.23 23.66 -10.19
N ASP A 464 -25.70 22.87 -9.26
CA ASP A 464 -24.57 23.20 -8.39
C ASP A 464 -23.74 21.95 -8.06
N TYR A 465 -22.58 22.16 -7.42
CA TYR A 465 -21.65 21.09 -7.05
C TYR A 465 -22.29 20.04 -6.12
N GLY A 466 -23.13 20.46 -5.17
CA GLY A 466 -23.80 19.54 -4.26
C GLY A 466 -24.80 18.63 -4.98
N ALA A 467 -25.55 19.18 -5.94
CA ALA A 467 -26.44 18.43 -6.81
C ALA A 467 -25.66 17.50 -7.77
N ALA A 468 -24.52 17.95 -8.29
CA ALA A 468 -23.65 17.13 -9.13
C ALA A 468 -23.02 15.98 -8.34
N HIS A 469 -22.60 16.23 -7.11
CA HIS A 469 -22.07 15.23 -6.19
C HIS A 469 -23.14 14.22 -5.76
N ALA A 470 -24.34 14.67 -5.41
CA ALA A 470 -25.47 13.78 -5.14
C ALA A 470 -25.84 12.93 -6.38
N LEU A 471 -25.73 13.50 -7.58
CA LEU A 471 -25.99 12.80 -8.84
C LEU A 471 -24.91 11.76 -9.14
N CYS A 472 -23.62 12.07 -8.97
CA CYS A 472 -22.52 11.11 -9.09
C CYS A 472 -22.65 9.99 -8.05
N ASN A 473 -22.89 10.32 -6.79
CA ASN A 473 -23.07 9.34 -5.71
C ASN A 473 -24.25 8.40 -5.97
N LYS A 474 -25.38 8.96 -6.39
CA LYS A 474 -26.58 8.19 -6.70
C LYS A 474 -26.38 7.24 -7.87
N THR A 475 -25.66 7.71 -8.91
CA THR A 475 -25.51 6.99 -10.17
C THR A 475 -24.40 5.94 -10.12
N PHE A 476 -23.26 6.27 -9.50
CA PHE A 476 -22.05 5.45 -9.56
C PHE A 476 -21.56 4.91 -8.21
N GLY A 477 -22.03 5.46 -7.09
CA GLY A 477 -21.62 5.04 -5.73
C GLY A 477 -21.04 6.19 -4.91
N PRO A 478 -21.07 6.12 -3.57
CA PRO A 478 -20.66 7.21 -2.68
C PRO A 478 -19.21 7.68 -2.84
N GLU A 479 -18.37 6.87 -3.49
CA GLU A 479 -16.97 7.14 -3.81
C GLU A 479 -16.78 7.91 -5.14
N TRP A 480 -17.86 8.34 -5.81
CA TRP A 480 -17.79 9.06 -7.09
C TRP A 480 -18.16 10.53 -6.96
N VAL A 481 -17.20 11.40 -7.26
CA VAL A 481 -17.33 12.85 -7.14
C VAL A 481 -17.36 13.52 -8.52
N PRO A 482 -17.98 14.70 -8.67
CA PRO A 482 -17.98 15.39 -9.95
C PRO A 482 -16.54 15.84 -10.26
N ALA A 483 -16.08 15.50 -11.45
CA ALA A 483 -14.79 15.92 -11.99
C ALA A 483 -14.90 17.39 -12.43
N GLY A 484 -14.54 18.31 -11.54
CA GLY A 484 -14.64 19.75 -11.75
C GLY A 484 -14.08 20.57 -10.61
#